data_AF-A0A0F8Z290-F1
#
_entry.id   AF-A0A0F8Z290-F1
#
_cell.length_a   1.000
_cell.length_b   1.000
_cell.length_c   1.000
_cell.angle_alpha   90.00
_cell.angle_beta   90.00
_cell.angle_gamma   90.00
#
_symmetry.space_group_name_H-M   'P 1'
#
loop_
_entity.id
_entity.type
_entity.pdbx_description
1 polymer ?
#
loop_
_entity_poly.entity_id
_entity_poly.type
_entity_poly.pdbx_seq_one_letter_code
_entity_poly.pdbx_strand_id
1 'polypeptide(L)'
;MTNIRIPNNWNPRKYQMPAWLYLQKGGTLLYVIAHRRWGKDDVILHWTARSTQLRPGTYWHMLPQASQARKAVWDAVNPHTGIRRINEAFPVEIRETTREQEMLIVFKSGSTWQVIGSDNYDSLVGSPPVGVAFSEWALAKPQAWAYLRPILAENGGWAAFITTPRGNNHAARMYESLQRDPKAMVILSTALDTDVFSQEQLDHFRRNFLINK
;
A
#
# COMPACT_ATOMS: atom_id res chain seq x y z
N MET A 1 -24.45 4.41 -18.91
CA MET A 1 -23.34 4.59 -17.94
C MET A 1 -23.26 3.33 -17.11
N THR A 2 -22.09 2.69 -17.02
CA THR A 2 -21.92 1.49 -16.19
C THR A 2 -21.80 1.92 -14.73
N ASN A 3 -22.67 1.43 -13.85
CA ASN A 3 -22.57 1.68 -12.41
C ASN A 3 -21.55 0.73 -11.79
N ILE A 4 -20.47 1.29 -11.24
CA ILE A 4 -19.38 0.51 -10.62
C ILE A 4 -19.23 0.94 -9.18
N ARG A 5 -19.15 -0.04 -8.29
CA ARG A 5 -18.88 0.17 -6.87
C ARG A 5 -17.38 0.10 -6.62
N ILE A 6 -16.83 1.13 -5.97
CA ILE A 6 -15.46 1.14 -5.47
C ILE A 6 -15.50 1.14 -3.93
N PRO A 7 -14.78 0.24 -3.23
CA PRO A 7 -13.90 -0.81 -3.76
C PRO A 7 -14.61 -1.86 -4.62
N ASN A 8 -13.95 -2.28 -5.70
CA ASN A 8 -14.50 -3.22 -6.66
C ASN A 8 -14.34 -4.67 -6.17
N ASN A 9 -15.46 -5.38 -5.99
CA ASN A 9 -15.52 -6.80 -5.61
C ASN A 9 -14.55 -7.20 -4.47
N TRP A 10 -14.31 -6.28 -3.55
CA TRP A 10 -13.36 -6.45 -2.45
C TRP A 10 -13.91 -5.81 -1.19
N ASN A 11 -13.72 -6.49 -0.07
CA ASN A 11 -14.03 -5.97 1.25
C ASN A 11 -12.80 -6.18 2.15
N PRO A 12 -12.50 -5.23 3.05
CA PRO A 12 -11.46 -5.44 4.04
C PRO A 12 -11.80 -6.67 4.90
N ARG A 13 -10.80 -7.53 5.14
CA ARG A 13 -10.91 -8.59 6.14
C ARG A 13 -11.11 -7.97 7.52
N LYS A 14 -11.64 -8.74 8.49
CA LYS A 14 -11.95 -8.24 9.84
C LYS A 14 -10.77 -7.49 10.48
N TYR A 15 -9.58 -8.08 10.41
CA TYR A 15 -8.35 -7.52 10.97
C TYR A 15 -7.78 -6.32 10.16
N GLN A 16 -8.24 -6.10 8.92
CA GLN A 16 -7.87 -4.96 8.09
C GLN A 16 -8.80 -3.75 8.29
N MET A 17 -9.98 -3.98 8.86
CA MET A 17 -11.01 -2.95 9.05
C MET A 17 -10.53 -1.71 9.83
N PRO A 18 -9.69 -1.82 10.89
CA PRO A 18 -9.17 -0.64 11.57
C PRO A 18 -8.38 0.31 10.65
N ALA A 19 -7.53 -0.24 9.77
CA ALA A 19 -6.80 0.56 8.77
C ALA A 19 -7.77 1.24 7.79
N TRP A 20 -8.75 0.48 7.29
CA TRP A 20 -9.75 0.97 6.35
C TRP A 20 -10.57 2.12 6.92
N LEU A 21 -11.09 1.95 8.14
CA LEU A 21 -11.92 2.96 8.81
C LEU A 21 -11.11 4.21 9.16
N TYR A 22 -9.86 4.06 9.57
CA TYR A 22 -8.97 5.19 9.83
C TYR A 22 -8.82 6.07 8.58
N LEU A 23 -8.48 5.46 7.43
CA LEU A 23 -8.36 6.17 6.16
C LEU A 23 -9.69 6.79 5.73
N GLN A 24 -10.80 6.05 5.83
CA GLN A 24 -12.14 6.54 5.52
C GLN A 24 -12.55 7.77 6.35
N LYS A 25 -12.07 7.88 7.59
CA LYS A 25 -12.33 9.03 8.49
C LYS A 25 -11.38 10.22 8.24
N GLY A 26 -10.57 10.18 7.19
CA GLY A 26 -9.63 11.24 6.84
C GLY A 26 -8.26 11.12 7.52
N GLY A 27 -7.91 9.94 8.04
CA GLY A 27 -6.57 9.68 8.57
C GLY A 27 -5.48 9.90 7.52
N THR A 28 -4.44 10.65 7.87
CA THR A 28 -3.39 11.07 6.93
C THR A 28 -2.09 10.28 7.05
N LEU A 29 -1.89 9.55 8.16
CA LEU A 29 -0.68 8.77 8.39
C LEU A 29 -1.03 7.38 8.91
N LEU A 30 -0.93 6.37 8.05
CA LEU A 30 -1.18 4.96 8.39
C LEU A 30 0.14 4.20 8.36
N TYR A 31 0.42 3.40 9.39
CA TYR A 31 1.57 2.50 9.41
C TYR A 31 1.13 1.08 9.78
N VAL A 32 1.28 0.15 8.84
CA VAL A 32 0.96 -1.27 9.03
C VAL A 32 2.22 -2.12 8.96
N ILE A 33 2.57 -2.71 10.09
CA ILE A 33 3.61 -3.72 10.22
C ILE A 33 2.90 -5.06 10.39
N ALA A 34 2.88 -5.87 9.33
CA ALA A 34 2.17 -7.12 9.39
C ALA A 34 2.87 -8.26 8.64
N HIS A 35 2.53 -9.49 9.02
CA HIS A 35 3.05 -10.69 8.40
C HIS A 35 2.74 -10.79 6.88
N ARG A 36 3.43 -11.71 6.20
CA ARG A 36 3.13 -12.05 4.80
C ARG A 36 1.73 -12.64 4.70
N ARG A 37 1.03 -12.41 3.57
CA ARG A 37 -0.38 -12.79 3.33
C ARG A 37 -1.44 -12.03 4.14
N TRP A 38 -1.04 -11.07 4.99
CA TRP A 38 -2.00 -10.16 5.64
C TRP A 38 -2.86 -9.37 4.64
N GLY A 39 -2.34 -9.08 3.43
CA GLY A 39 -3.03 -8.31 2.38
C GLY A 39 -2.82 -6.81 2.49
N LYS A 40 -1.60 -6.38 2.85
CA LYS A 40 -1.29 -4.96 3.14
C LYS A 40 -1.48 -4.08 1.90
N ASP A 41 -0.90 -4.52 0.78
CA ASP A 41 -1.05 -3.83 -0.49
C ASP A 41 -2.51 -3.84 -0.98
N ASP A 42 -3.29 -4.90 -0.73
CA ASP A 42 -4.70 -4.96 -1.17
C ASP A 42 -5.51 -3.80 -0.55
N VAL A 43 -5.37 -3.60 0.76
CA VAL A 43 -6.03 -2.50 1.48
C VAL A 43 -5.69 -1.15 0.85
N ILE A 44 -4.41 -0.93 0.56
CA ILE A 44 -3.94 0.37 0.05
C ILE A 44 -4.29 0.57 -1.41
N LEU A 45 -4.24 -0.46 -2.25
CA LEU A 45 -4.68 -0.40 -3.64
C LEU A 45 -6.17 -0.04 -3.71
N HIS A 46 -7.02 -0.72 -2.93
CA HIS A 46 -8.45 -0.43 -2.89
C HIS A 46 -8.78 0.93 -2.25
N TRP A 47 -8.00 1.37 -1.25
CA TRP A 47 -8.13 2.72 -0.72
C TRP A 47 -7.74 3.78 -1.75
N THR A 48 -6.67 3.54 -2.50
CA THR A 48 -6.22 4.44 -3.56
C THR A 48 -7.24 4.51 -4.67
N ALA A 49 -7.85 3.38 -5.06
CA ALA A 49 -8.93 3.35 -6.04
C ALA A 49 -10.11 4.22 -5.60
N ARG A 50 -10.47 4.20 -4.31
CA ARG A 50 -11.49 5.10 -3.76
C ARG A 50 -11.03 6.55 -3.75
N SER A 51 -9.80 6.80 -3.32
CA SER A 51 -9.23 8.16 -3.22
C SER A 51 -9.19 8.86 -4.57
N THR A 52 -8.81 8.15 -5.64
CA THR A 52 -8.74 8.71 -7.00
C THR A 52 -10.10 9.18 -7.51
N GLN A 53 -11.21 8.65 -6.98
CA GLN A 53 -12.57 9.09 -7.31
C GLN A 53 -13.06 10.23 -6.41
N LEU A 54 -12.57 10.33 -5.17
CA LEU A 54 -13.01 11.34 -4.20
C LEU A 54 -12.25 12.67 -4.34
N ARG A 55 -10.96 12.61 -4.69
CA ARG A 55 -10.10 13.78 -4.81
C ARG A 55 -9.24 13.63 -6.06
N PRO A 56 -9.50 14.42 -7.13
CA PRO A 56 -8.62 14.53 -8.27
C PRO A 56 -7.20 14.86 -7.82
N GLY A 57 -6.21 14.07 -8.26
CA GLY A 57 -4.81 14.30 -7.93
C GLY A 57 -3.90 13.14 -8.28
N THR A 58 -2.61 13.29 -7.96
CA THR A 58 -1.58 12.28 -8.23
C THR A 58 -1.41 11.35 -7.02
N TYR A 59 -1.40 10.04 -7.29
CA TYR A 59 -1.24 9.00 -6.28
C TYR A 59 -0.08 8.08 -6.65
N TRP A 60 0.77 7.73 -5.68
CA TRP A 60 1.92 6.86 -5.91
C TRP A 60 1.87 5.58 -5.08
N HIS A 61 2.27 4.47 -5.69
CA HIS A 61 2.54 3.21 -5.01
C HIS A 61 4.03 2.88 -5.14
N MET A 62 4.78 3.18 -4.10
CA MET A 62 6.22 3.16 -4.08
C MET A 62 6.74 1.87 -3.43
N LEU A 63 7.58 1.13 -4.14
CA LEU A 63 8.35 -0.01 -3.60
C LEU A 63 9.83 0.35 -3.51
N PRO A 64 10.70 -0.48 -2.91
CA PRO A 64 12.13 -0.16 -2.79
C PRO A 64 12.79 0.13 -4.14
N GLN A 65 12.49 -0.69 -5.16
CA GLN A 65 13.02 -0.59 -6.52
C GLN A 65 11.91 -0.65 -7.56
N ALA A 66 11.97 0.18 -8.61
CA ALA A 66 10.94 0.22 -9.66
C ALA A 66 10.74 -1.14 -10.38
N SER A 67 11.82 -1.89 -10.59
CA SER A 67 11.76 -3.22 -11.22
C SER A 67 11.03 -4.26 -10.34
N GLN A 68 11.17 -4.14 -9.02
CA GLN A 68 10.43 -4.96 -8.05
C GLN A 68 8.97 -4.53 -7.99
N ALA A 69 8.72 -3.21 -8.03
CA ALA A 69 7.40 -2.60 -8.07
C ALA A 69 6.55 -3.15 -9.22
N ARG A 70 7.15 -3.23 -10.41
CA ARG A 70 6.54 -3.85 -11.59
C ARG A 70 6.05 -5.27 -11.30
N LYS A 71 6.94 -6.13 -10.81
CA LYS A 71 6.63 -7.55 -10.57
C LYS A 71 5.60 -7.76 -9.45
N ALA A 72 5.69 -7.00 -8.37
CA ALA A 72 4.91 -7.22 -7.16
C ALA A 72 3.50 -6.58 -7.19
N VAL A 73 3.33 -5.54 -8.01
CA VAL A 73 2.08 -4.77 -8.08
C VAL A 73 1.52 -4.74 -9.49
N TRP A 74 2.30 -4.24 -10.46
CA TRP A 74 1.80 -3.93 -11.80
C TRP A 74 1.46 -5.20 -12.62
N ASP A 75 2.39 -6.15 -12.66
CA ASP A 75 2.25 -7.41 -13.41
C ASP A 75 1.71 -8.56 -12.53
N ALA A 76 1.61 -8.33 -11.22
CA ALA A 76 1.19 -9.35 -10.28
C ALA A 76 -0.24 -9.82 -10.57
N VAL A 77 -0.40 -11.14 -10.72
CA VAL A 77 -1.69 -11.81 -10.88
C VAL A 77 -2.10 -12.43 -9.55
N ASN A 78 -3.35 -12.22 -9.15
CA ASN A 78 -3.92 -12.87 -7.99
C ASN A 78 -4.19 -14.36 -8.33
N PRO A 79 -3.56 -15.31 -7.62
CA PRO A 79 -3.69 -16.74 -7.96
C PRO A 79 -5.09 -17.30 -7.71
N HIS A 80 -5.93 -16.63 -6.93
CA HIS A 80 -7.30 -17.09 -6.64
C HIS A 80 -8.30 -16.66 -7.71
N THR A 81 -8.04 -15.54 -8.39
CA THR A 81 -8.96 -14.96 -9.39
C THR A 81 -8.42 -15.03 -10.81
N GLY A 82 -7.11 -15.21 -10.98
CA GLY A 82 -6.44 -15.14 -12.28
C GLY A 82 -6.33 -13.73 -12.85
N ILE A 83 -6.71 -12.70 -12.08
CA ILE A 83 -6.77 -11.30 -12.53
C ILE A 83 -5.53 -10.56 -12.04
N ARG A 84 -4.98 -9.64 -12.86
CA ARG A 84 -3.93 -8.71 -12.42
C ARG A 84 -4.45 -7.88 -11.24
N ARG A 85 -3.66 -7.74 -10.17
CA ARG A 85 -4.05 -7.01 -8.95
C ARG A 85 -4.51 -5.59 -9.23
N ILE A 86 -3.86 -4.91 -10.18
CA ILE A 86 -4.29 -3.56 -10.62
C ILE A 86 -5.68 -3.57 -11.27
N ASN A 87 -6.08 -4.65 -11.96
CA ASN A 87 -7.41 -4.77 -12.57
C ASN A 87 -8.48 -5.10 -11.53
N GLU A 88 -8.13 -5.81 -10.45
CA GLU A 88 -9.05 -6.02 -9.32
C GLU A 88 -9.33 -4.70 -8.59
N ALA A 89 -8.27 -3.94 -8.27
CA ALA A 89 -8.39 -2.67 -7.54
C ALA A 89 -8.93 -1.52 -8.38
N PHE A 90 -8.49 -1.43 -9.64
CA PHE A 90 -8.81 -0.35 -10.56
C PHE A 90 -9.53 -0.92 -11.81
N PRO A 91 -10.85 -1.11 -11.81
CA PRO A 91 -11.57 -1.61 -12.98
C PRO A 91 -11.31 -0.77 -14.24
N VAL A 92 -11.30 -1.38 -15.43
CA VAL A 92 -10.96 -0.69 -16.69
C VAL A 92 -11.91 0.48 -16.99
N GLU A 93 -13.14 0.39 -16.50
CA GLU A 93 -14.21 1.34 -16.73
C GLU A 93 -14.01 2.66 -15.99
N ILE A 94 -13.22 2.69 -14.90
CA ILE A 94 -12.85 3.94 -14.20
C ILE A 94 -11.57 4.56 -14.78
N ARG A 95 -10.87 3.84 -15.65
CA ARG A 95 -9.65 4.29 -16.30
C ARG A 95 -9.98 5.06 -17.57
N GLU A 96 -9.27 6.15 -17.79
CA GLU A 96 -9.22 6.83 -19.07
C GLU A 96 -8.09 6.25 -19.93
N THR A 97 -6.92 6.00 -19.34
CA THR A 97 -5.76 5.43 -20.04
C THR A 97 -4.92 4.58 -19.09
N THR A 98 -4.35 3.49 -19.60
CA THR A 98 -3.33 2.69 -18.89
C THR A 98 -2.06 2.67 -19.73
N ARG A 99 -0.94 3.15 -19.18
CA ARG A 99 0.37 3.17 -19.83
C ARG A 99 1.28 2.14 -19.18
N GLU A 100 1.41 0.99 -19.84
CA GLU A 100 2.12 -0.19 -19.32
C GLU A 100 3.63 0.05 -19.08
N GLN A 101 4.29 0.83 -19.93
CA GLN A 101 5.72 1.13 -19.81
C GLN A 101 6.01 2.02 -18.59
N GLU A 102 5.20 3.06 -18.40
CA GLU A 102 5.30 4.02 -17.29
C GLU A 102 4.73 3.48 -15.96
N MET A 103 4.03 2.33 -16.00
CA MET A 103 3.23 1.82 -14.89
C MET A 103 2.25 2.87 -14.34
N LEU A 104 1.59 3.58 -15.25
CA LEU A 104 0.70 4.70 -14.96
C LEU A 104 -0.74 4.38 -15.38
N ILE A 105 -1.69 4.73 -14.53
CA ILE A 105 -3.12 4.77 -14.83
C ILE A 105 -3.59 6.22 -14.72
N VAL A 106 -4.25 6.72 -15.77
CA VAL A 106 -5.03 7.95 -15.75
C VAL A 106 -6.49 7.56 -15.57
N PHE A 107 -7.17 8.15 -14.60
CA PHE A 107 -8.57 7.89 -14.31
C PHE A 107 -9.48 8.94 -14.94
N LYS A 108 -10.72 8.55 -15.25
CA LYS A 108 -11.74 9.47 -15.77
C LYS A 108 -12.11 10.61 -14.81
N SER A 109 -11.70 10.50 -13.54
CA SER A 109 -11.82 11.55 -12.53
C SER A 109 -10.76 12.65 -12.65
N GLY A 110 -9.79 12.51 -13.57
CA GLY A 110 -8.62 13.38 -13.69
C GLY A 110 -7.47 13.02 -12.74
N SER A 111 -7.64 12.01 -11.88
CA SER A 111 -6.56 11.49 -11.03
C SER A 111 -5.57 10.65 -11.83
N THR A 112 -4.35 10.53 -11.29
CA THR A 112 -3.35 9.57 -11.77
C THR A 112 -2.91 8.63 -10.65
N TRP A 113 -2.59 7.39 -11.01
CA TRP A 113 -1.92 6.46 -10.11
C TRP A 113 -0.73 5.83 -10.80
N GLN A 114 0.44 5.88 -10.15
CA GLN A 114 1.68 5.36 -10.71
C GLN A 114 2.41 4.45 -9.73
N VAL A 115 2.95 3.35 -10.25
CA VAL A 115 3.86 2.48 -9.51
C VAL A 115 5.29 2.96 -9.71
N ILE A 116 6.01 3.22 -8.62
CA ILE A 116 7.35 3.82 -8.66
C ILE A 116 8.30 3.13 -7.68
N GLY A 117 9.59 3.43 -7.80
CA GLY A 117 10.62 2.98 -6.90
C GLY A 117 11.12 4.10 -5.98
N SER A 118 11.38 3.80 -4.71
CA SER A 118 12.04 4.72 -3.77
C SER A 118 13.50 4.98 -4.13
N ASP A 119 14.04 4.21 -5.07
CA ASP A 119 15.36 4.39 -5.64
C ASP A 119 15.42 5.51 -6.69
N ASN A 120 14.27 5.98 -7.19
CA ASN A 120 14.16 6.97 -8.26
C ASN A 120 12.94 7.92 -8.06
N TYR A 121 12.63 8.29 -6.82
CA TYR A 121 11.44 9.10 -6.46
C TYR A 121 11.50 10.54 -6.98
N ASP A 122 12.70 11.02 -7.26
CA ASP A 122 13.04 12.35 -7.79
C ASP A 122 12.84 12.46 -9.31
N SER A 123 12.69 11.34 -10.03
CA SER A 123 12.42 11.36 -11.47
C SER A 123 11.05 11.94 -11.86
N LEU A 124 10.15 12.12 -10.88
CA LEU A 124 8.77 12.60 -11.08
C LEU A 124 8.51 13.97 -10.47
N VAL A 125 9.56 14.77 -10.27
CA VAL A 125 9.45 16.18 -9.87
C VAL A 125 8.58 16.93 -10.87
N GLY A 126 7.49 17.55 -10.40
CA GLY A 126 6.56 18.34 -11.24
C GLY A 126 5.08 18.04 -11.01
N SER A 127 4.72 16.93 -10.36
CA SER A 127 3.33 16.63 -9.96
C SER A 127 3.28 16.11 -8.52
N PRO A 128 3.07 17.00 -7.52
CA PRO A 128 3.10 16.60 -6.12
C PRO A 128 1.94 15.63 -5.81
N PRO A 129 2.21 14.47 -5.18
CA PRO A 129 1.15 13.53 -4.86
C PRO A 129 0.26 14.04 -3.72
N VAL A 130 -1.00 13.62 -3.73
CA VAL A 130 -1.98 13.80 -2.64
C VAL A 130 -2.20 12.50 -1.84
N GLY A 131 -1.60 11.40 -2.29
CA GLY A 131 -1.59 10.12 -1.59
C GLY A 131 -0.40 9.26 -1.98
N VAL A 132 0.32 8.70 -1.01
CA VAL A 132 1.51 7.85 -1.26
C VAL A 132 1.47 6.60 -0.41
N ALA A 133 1.63 5.44 -1.06
CA ALA A 133 1.86 4.17 -0.41
C ALA A 133 3.34 3.79 -0.45
N PHE A 134 3.98 3.59 0.69
CA PHE A 134 5.32 3.04 0.82
C PHE A 134 5.21 1.54 1.14
N SER A 135 5.27 0.72 0.10
CA SER A 135 5.24 -0.73 0.20
C SER A 135 6.64 -1.30 0.41
N GLU A 136 6.74 -2.30 1.29
CA GLU A 136 8.00 -2.84 1.80
C GLU A 136 8.91 -1.76 2.44
N TRP A 137 8.31 -0.88 3.26
CA TRP A 137 8.99 0.28 3.86
C TRP A 137 10.34 -0.02 4.52
N ALA A 138 10.46 -1.14 5.23
CA ALA A 138 11.71 -1.54 5.88
C ALA A 138 12.89 -1.76 4.91
N LEU A 139 12.63 -1.88 3.61
CA LEU A 139 13.65 -1.99 2.54
C LEU A 139 13.73 -0.75 1.66
N ALA A 140 12.80 0.19 1.78
CA ALA A 140 12.75 1.41 0.97
C ALA A 140 13.80 2.45 1.44
N LYS A 141 14.14 3.39 0.55
CA LYS A 141 15.03 4.52 0.90
C LYS A 141 14.27 5.54 1.77
N PRO A 142 14.68 5.79 3.02
CA PRO A 142 13.97 6.71 3.91
C PRO A 142 13.96 8.17 3.42
N GLN A 143 14.90 8.55 2.55
CA GLN A 143 15.00 9.86 1.93
C GLN A 143 13.74 10.21 1.11
N ALA A 144 13.10 9.22 0.49
CA ALA A 144 11.86 9.44 -0.25
C ALA A 144 10.75 9.99 0.65
N TRP A 145 10.65 9.50 1.90
CA TRP A 145 9.70 10.06 2.86
C TRP A 145 10.09 11.46 3.31
N ALA A 146 11.38 11.70 3.58
CA ALA A 146 11.85 13.03 3.98
C ALA A 146 11.50 14.09 2.91
N TYR A 147 11.59 13.73 1.63
CA TYR A 147 11.21 14.57 0.51
C TYR A 147 9.68 14.78 0.40
N LEU A 148 8.88 13.71 0.53
CA LEU A 148 7.43 13.76 0.27
C LEU A 148 6.59 14.25 1.46
N ARG A 149 7.08 14.10 2.69
CA ARG A 149 6.39 14.54 3.90
C ARG A 149 5.96 16.01 3.86
N PRO A 150 6.82 17.00 3.55
CA PRO A 150 6.40 18.40 3.52
C PRO A 150 5.32 18.68 2.45
N ILE A 151 5.40 18.00 1.29
CA ILE A 151 4.39 18.12 0.21
C ILE A 151 3.02 17.64 0.70
N LEU A 152 2.97 16.46 1.32
CA LEU A 152 1.71 15.91 1.83
C LEU A 152 1.18 16.69 3.04
N ALA A 153 2.06 17.27 3.85
CA ALA A 153 1.67 18.13 4.96
C ALA A 153 1.02 19.45 4.49
N GLU A 154 1.55 20.04 3.41
CA GLU A 154 1.02 21.28 2.81
C GLU A 154 -0.34 21.03 2.16
N ASN A 155 -0.48 19.97 1.35
CA ASN A 155 -1.70 19.71 0.59
C ASN A 155 -2.75 18.87 1.34
N GLY A 156 -2.49 18.49 2.60
CA GLY A 156 -3.39 17.64 3.39
C GLY A 156 -3.56 16.23 2.82
N GLY A 157 -2.55 15.71 2.13
CA GLY A 157 -2.51 14.38 1.55
C GLY A 157 -2.25 13.29 2.60
N TRP A 158 -2.34 12.03 2.17
CA TRP A 158 -2.11 10.88 3.05
C TRP A 158 -0.87 10.08 2.68
N ALA A 159 -0.25 9.45 3.67
CA ALA A 159 0.82 8.48 3.51
C ALA A 159 0.46 7.17 4.23
N ALA A 160 0.67 6.04 3.55
CA ALA A 160 0.53 4.71 4.11
C ALA A 160 1.85 3.95 4.01
N PHE A 161 2.40 3.55 5.14
CA PHE A 161 3.59 2.73 5.23
C PHE A 161 3.15 1.29 5.48
N ILE A 162 3.56 0.36 4.62
CA ILE A 162 3.22 -1.05 4.77
C ILE A 162 4.48 -1.90 4.67
N THR A 163 4.67 -2.80 5.61
CA THR A 163 5.91 -3.58 5.66
C THR A 163 5.79 -4.88 6.44
N THR A 164 6.77 -5.74 6.27
CA THR A 164 7.09 -6.85 7.18
C THR A 164 8.31 -6.45 8.05
N PRO A 165 8.39 -6.84 9.33
CA PRO A 165 9.55 -6.54 10.18
C PRO A 165 10.89 -7.02 9.57
N ARG A 166 11.93 -6.18 9.63
CA ARG A 166 13.29 -6.48 9.14
C ARG A 166 14.37 -5.90 10.06
N GLY A 167 14.60 -6.57 11.19
CA GLY A 167 15.62 -6.15 12.16
C GLY A 167 15.38 -4.73 12.70
N ASN A 168 16.41 -4.17 13.34
CA ASN A 168 16.36 -2.82 13.88
C ASN A 168 16.86 -1.80 12.85
N ASN A 169 15.95 -1.24 12.05
CA ASN A 169 16.25 -0.29 10.98
C ASN A 169 15.33 0.96 11.04
N HIS A 170 15.26 1.75 9.96
CA HIS A 170 14.43 2.96 9.92
C HIS A 170 12.92 2.69 10.06
N ALA A 171 12.44 1.51 9.68
CA ALA A 171 11.05 1.12 9.92
C ALA A 171 10.80 0.90 11.42
N ALA A 172 11.72 0.23 12.13
CA ALA A 172 11.63 0.06 13.59
C ALA A 172 11.65 1.43 14.32
N ARG A 173 12.55 2.34 13.92
CA ARG A 173 12.59 3.70 14.47
C ARG A 173 11.32 4.51 14.18
N MET A 174 10.75 4.37 12.97
CA MET A 174 9.48 4.99 12.63
C MET A 174 8.34 4.44 13.48
N TYR A 175 8.33 3.13 13.77
CA TYR A 175 7.32 2.51 14.63
C TYR A 175 7.32 3.14 16.02
N GLU A 176 8.48 3.20 16.66
CA GLU A 176 8.65 3.80 17.98
C GLU A 176 8.23 5.27 18.02
N SER A 177 8.54 6.03 16.96
CA SER A 177 8.14 7.43 16.82
C SER A 177 6.63 7.60 16.65
N LEU A 178 6.01 6.85 15.74
CA LEU A 178 4.59 6.99 15.41
C LEU A 178 3.65 6.46 16.49
N GLN A 179 4.11 5.58 17.38
CA GLN A 179 3.32 5.17 18.55
C GLN A 179 2.92 6.34 19.47
N ARG A 180 3.64 7.46 19.40
CA ARG A 180 3.39 8.67 20.21
C ARG A 180 2.73 9.79 19.40
N ASP A 181 2.48 9.59 18.11
CA ASP A 181 1.88 10.58 17.24
C ASP A 181 0.35 10.39 17.22
N PRO A 182 -0.44 11.33 17.78
CA PRO A 182 -1.91 11.21 17.79
C PRO A 182 -2.52 11.29 16.39
N LYS A 183 -1.77 11.75 15.38
CA LYS A 183 -2.20 11.81 13.98
C LYS A 183 -1.88 10.52 13.22
N ALA A 184 -1.23 9.54 13.83
CA ALA A 184 -0.88 8.28 13.19
C ALA A 184 -1.76 7.12 13.67
N MET A 185 -2.14 6.25 12.74
CA MET A 185 -2.65 4.91 13.07
C MET A 185 -1.51 3.91 12.87
N VAL A 186 -1.12 3.21 13.93
CA VAL A 186 -0.09 2.16 13.88
C VAL A 186 -0.74 0.81 14.14
N ILE A 187 -0.57 -0.13 13.21
CA ILE A 187 -1.06 -1.51 13.31
C ILE A 187 0.14 -2.44 13.29
N LEU A 188 0.35 -3.17 14.38
CA LEU A 188 1.24 -4.32 14.45
C LEU A 188 0.40 -5.59 14.46
N SER A 189 0.56 -6.46 13.46
CA SER A 189 -0.23 -7.68 13.33
C SER A 189 0.64 -8.87 12.93
N THR A 190 0.76 -9.82 13.83
CA THR A 190 1.47 -11.09 13.66
C THR A 190 0.56 -12.12 12.99
N ALA A 191 1.14 -13.24 12.55
CA ALA A 191 0.37 -14.33 11.95
C ALA A 191 -0.62 -14.98 12.93
N LEU A 192 -0.44 -14.78 14.24
CA LEU A 192 -1.36 -15.26 15.29
C LEU A 192 -2.59 -14.36 15.44
N ASP A 193 -2.53 -13.12 14.97
CA ASP A 193 -3.60 -12.13 15.11
C ASP A 193 -4.64 -12.23 13.97
N THR A 194 -4.49 -13.23 13.07
CA THR A 194 -5.31 -13.37 11.87
C THR A 194 -5.72 -14.82 11.63
N ASP A 195 -6.75 -15.01 10.81
CA ASP A 195 -7.27 -16.30 10.36
C ASP A 195 -6.62 -16.78 9.04
N VAL A 196 -5.51 -16.16 8.62
CA VAL A 196 -4.83 -16.50 7.35
C VAL A 196 -4.21 -17.89 7.37
N PHE A 197 -3.73 -18.33 8.54
CA PHE A 197 -3.14 -19.64 8.75
C PHE A 197 -3.82 -20.33 9.93
N SER A 198 -4.06 -21.63 9.81
CA SER A 198 -4.49 -22.43 10.95
C SER A 198 -3.36 -22.58 11.97
N GLN A 199 -3.71 -22.86 13.23
CA GLN A 199 -2.73 -23.12 14.28
C GLN A 199 -1.77 -24.26 13.89
N GLU A 200 -2.29 -25.31 13.27
CA GLU A 200 -1.51 -26.44 12.77
C GLU A 200 -0.47 -26.02 11.72
N GLN A 201 -0.85 -25.16 10.77
CA GLN A 201 0.08 -24.62 9.77
C GLN A 201 1.19 -23.80 10.43
N LEU A 202 0.85 -22.95 11.40
CA LEU A 202 1.83 -22.15 12.14
C LEU A 202 2.82 -23.02 12.93
N ASP A 203 2.32 -24.08 13.57
CA ASP A 203 3.17 -25.00 14.34
C ASP A 203 4.06 -25.86 13.41
N HIS A 204 3.57 -26.20 12.22
CA HIS A 204 4.39 -26.81 11.17
C HIS A 204 5.51 -25.85 10.70
N PHE A 205 5.18 -24.58 10.41
CA PHE A 205 6.18 -23.58 10.00
C PHE A 205 7.25 -23.37 11.07
N ARG A 206 6.85 -23.30 12.36
CA ARG A 206 7.78 -23.14 13.49
C ARG A 206 8.75 -24.31 13.60
N ARG A 207 8.25 -25.55 13.54
CA ARG A 207 9.08 -26.75 13.60
C ARG A 207 10.12 -26.75 12.48
N ASN A 208 9.70 -26.49 11.24
CA ASN A 208 10.62 -26.47 10.09
C ASN A 208 11.63 -25.31 10.15
N PHE A 209 11.26 -24.17 10.73
CA PHE A 209 12.18 -23.04 10.87
C PHE A 209 13.26 -23.29 11.92
N LEU A 210 12.94 -24.05 12.98
CA LEU A 210 13.88 -24.45 14.03
C LEU A 210 14.81 -25.60 13.60
N ILE A 211 14.34 -26.48 12.69
CA ILE A 211 15.16 -27.57 12.12
C ILE A 211 16.22 -27.05 11.13
N ASN A 212 15.98 -25.89 10.50
CA ASN A 212 16.86 -25.31 9.49
C ASN A 212 17.75 -24.16 10.02
N LYS A 213 17.98 -24.11 11.34
CA LYS A 213 18.97 -23.24 12.00
C LYS A 213 20.10 -24.09 12.56
#